data_AF-X1BCZ9-F1
#
_entry.id   AF-X1BCZ9-F1
#
_cell.length_a   1.000
_cell.length_b   1.000
_cell.length_c   1.000
_cell.angle_alpha   90.00
_cell.angle_beta   90.00
_cell.angle_gamma   90.00
#
_symmetry.space_group_name_H-M   'P 1'
#
loop_
_entity.id
_entity.type
_entity.pdbx_description
1 polymer ?
#
loop_
_entity_poly.entity_id
_entity_poly.type
_entity_poly.pdbx_seq_one_letter_code
_entity_poly.pdbx_strand_id
1 'polypeptide(L)'
;MIKGVITESKSGRQAIMAKMIIDATGDADIAYHSGVPFRKSPKNELMGVTVNWGCSGVNIGKFLMYVYLNPSSLGDWGETSGKEETFFTTYLTEPFEKAKVAGEIPKDVDIESYWTNYTDAGEITSFNGIHMKDIDPTDVWDLTKAEIEGRKRVLWAVKALKKYTPGFKKARLRTIGASLGTRESRKINGTYEITEHDIKNQARFEDLLSVITPLII
;
A
#
# COMPACT_ATOMS: atom_id res chain seq x y z
N MET A 1 29.02 -6.43 14.71
CA MET A 1 28.06 -6.10 15.78
C MET A 1 27.86 -4.60 15.81
N ILE A 2 26.65 -4.11 15.56
CA ILE A 2 26.30 -2.68 15.62
C ILE A 2 26.23 -2.25 17.09
N LYS A 3 26.78 -1.08 17.41
CA LYS A 3 26.86 -0.54 18.80
C LYS A 3 25.97 0.67 19.06
N GLY A 4 25.36 1.21 18.02
CA GLY A 4 24.58 2.45 18.08
C GLY A 4 24.26 2.97 16.67
N VAL A 5 23.64 4.13 16.62
CA VAL A 5 23.30 4.83 15.37
C VAL A 5 23.96 6.21 15.34
N ILE A 6 24.30 6.66 14.14
CA ILE A 6 24.71 8.05 13.90
C ILE A 6 23.48 8.82 13.45
N THR A 7 23.19 9.95 14.10
CA THR A 7 22.11 10.86 13.72
C THR A 7 22.67 12.19 13.25
N GLU A 8 21.97 12.85 12.33
CA GLU A 8 22.27 14.21 11.88
C GLU A 8 21.05 15.08 12.20
N SER A 9 21.27 16.20 12.89
CA SER A 9 20.19 17.10 13.32
C SER A 9 20.67 18.56 13.33
N LYS A 10 19.82 19.49 13.77
CA LYS A 10 20.23 20.90 13.98
C LYS A 10 21.36 21.05 15.02
N SER A 11 21.58 20.03 15.86
CA SER A 11 22.68 19.96 16.82
C SER A 11 23.97 19.35 16.22
N GLY A 12 23.98 19.10 14.91
CA GLY A 12 25.06 18.42 14.20
C GLY A 12 24.99 16.90 14.33
N ARG A 13 26.09 16.26 13.94
CA ARG A 13 26.25 14.81 13.95
C ARG A 13 26.49 14.28 15.36
N GLN A 14 25.68 13.30 15.78
CA GLN A 14 25.79 12.67 17.08
C GLN A 14 25.75 11.14 16.97
N ALA A 15 26.31 10.47 17.97
CA ALA A 15 26.22 9.02 18.09
C ALA A 15 25.35 8.65 19.30
N ILE A 16 24.31 7.85 19.07
CA ILE A 16 23.47 7.29 20.13
C ILE A 16 23.88 5.83 20.32
N MET A 17 24.50 5.55 21.48
CA MET A 17 24.99 4.21 21.82
C MET A 17 23.89 3.39 22.51
N ALA A 18 23.87 2.08 22.26
CA ALA A 18 22.89 1.18 22.86
C ALA A 18 23.54 -0.13 23.32
N LYS A 19 23.01 -0.69 24.41
CA LYS A 19 23.38 -2.06 24.87
C LYS A 19 22.66 -3.14 24.07
N MET A 20 21.48 -2.81 23.54
CA MET A 20 20.64 -3.70 22.75
C MET A 20 20.03 -2.89 21.61
N ILE A 21 19.97 -3.49 20.42
CA ILE A 21 19.40 -2.89 19.22
C ILE A 21 18.36 -3.86 18.69
N ILE A 22 17.14 -3.38 18.50
CA ILE A 22 16.02 -4.12 17.91
C ILE A 22 15.77 -3.51 16.53
N ASP A 23 15.80 -4.34 15.49
CA ASP A 23 15.47 -3.89 14.14
C ASP A 23 13.95 -3.81 13.97
N ALA A 24 13.44 -2.60 13.77
CA ALA A 24 12.03 -2.33 13.48
C ALA A 24 11.87 -1.47 12.21
N THR A 25 12.84 -1.56 11.29
CA THR A 25 12.93 -0.67 10.10
C THR A 25 11.97 -1.03 8.97
N GLY A 26 11.19 -2.11 9.08
CA GLY A 26 10.30 -2.60 8.01
C GLY A 26 11.05 -3.27 6.86
N ASP A 27 12.21 -2.71 6.48
CA ASP A 27 13.06 -3.22 5.40
C ASP A 27 14.27 -4.03 5.88
N ALA A 28 14.40 -4.30 7.17
CA ALA A 28 15.52 -5.03 7.79
C ALA A 28 16.90 -4.37 7.59
N ASP A 29 16.97 -3.03 7.64
CA ASP A 29 18.21 -2.26 7.44
C ASP A 29 19.28 -2.57 8.49
N ILE A 30 18.90 -2.64 9.77
CA ILE A 30 19.85 -2.84 10.86
C ILE A 30 20.38 -4.28 10.82
N ALA A 31 19.51 -5.25 10.55
CA ALA A 31 19.88 -6.65 10.37
C ALA A 31 20.84 -6.81 9.18
N TYR A 32 20.51 -6.18 8.04
CA TYR A 32 21.38 -6.14 6.86
C TYR A 32 22.77 -5.59 7.19
N HIS A 33 22.83 -4.41 7.80
CA HIS A 33 24.11 -3.79 8.19
C HIS A 33 24.87 -4.57 9.28
N SER A 34 24.18 -5.44 10.02
CA SER A 34 24.79 -6.36 10.99
C SER A 34 25.37 -7.62 10.36
N GLY A 35 25.15 -7.85 9.07
CA GLY A 35 25.56 -9.06 8.36
C GLY A 35 24.62 -10.26 8.55
N VAL A 36 23.38 -10.03 8.97
CA VAL A 36 22.38 -11.09 9.10
C VAL A 36 22.03 -11.61 7.69
N PRO A 37 22.03 -12.93 7.45
CA PRO A 37 21.60 -13.49 6.18
C PRO A 37 20.14 -13.11 5.86
N PHE A 38 19.91 -12.74 4.61
CA PHE A 38 18.58 -12.36 4.11
C PHE A 38 18.44 -12.82 2.65
N ARG A 39 17.20 -12.87 2.19
CA ARG A 39 16.85 -13.00 0.77
C ARG A 39 16.07 -11.79 0.30
N LYS A 40 16.19 -11.50 -0.99
CA LYS A 40 15.47 -10.42 -1.66
C LYS A 40 15.28 -10.79 -3.12
N SER A 41 14.07 -10.63 -3.63
CA SER A 41 13.73 -10.90 -5.03
C SER A 41 14.41 -9.86 -5.94
N PRO A 42 14.69 -10.19 -7.22
CA PRO A 42 15.09 -9.21 -8.22
C PRO A 42 14.09 -8.06 -8.33
N LYS A 43 14.55 -6.86 -8.68
CA LYS A 43 13.74 -5.63 -8.71
C LYS A 43 12.44 -5.76 -9.52
N ASN A 44 12.47 -6.46 -10.65
CA ASN A 44 11.32 -6.67 -11.54
C ASN A 44 10.32 -7.72 -11.02
N GLU A 45 10.66 -8.41 -9.93
CA GLU A 45 9.82 -9.42 -9.28
C GLU A 45 9.31 -8.95 -7.91
N LEU A 46 9.79 -7.81 -7.41
CA LEU A 46 9.30 -7.20 -6.18
C LEU A 46 7.85 -6.77 -6.32
N MET A 47 7.07 -6.92 -5.25
CA MET A 47 5.74 -6.33 -5.15
C MET A 47 5.79 -4.81 -5.38
N GLY A 48 4.79 -4.30 -6.11
CA GLY A 48 4.69 -2.87 -6.36
C GLY A 48 4.48 -2.06 -5.08
N VAL A 49 5.11 -0.89 -5.03
CA VAL A 49 4.89 0.12 -3.98
C VAL A 49 3.59 0.86 -4.24
N THR A 50 2.99 1.42 -3.18
CA THR A 50 1.76 2.21 -3.31
C THR A 50 1.84 3.60 -2.73
N VAL A 51 0.94 4.47 -3.16
CA VAL A 51 0.66 5.74 -2.48
C VAL A 51 -0.74 5.66 -1.91
N ASN A 52 -0.86 5.94 -0.60
CA ASN A 52 -2.16 6.16 0.02
C ASN A 52 -2.52 7.66 -0.01
N TRP A 53 -3.78 8.00 -0.22
CA TRP A 53 -4.24 9.40 -0.18
C TRP A 53 -5.67 9.52 0.32
N GLY A 54 -6.07 10.70 0.76
CA GLY A 54 -7.43 10.99 1.22
C GLY A 54 -8.07 12.16 0.47
N CYS A 55 -9.39 12.20 0.44
CA CYS A 55 -10.17 13.30 -0.14
C CYS A 55 -11.13 13.90 0.88
N SER A 56 -11.37 15.21 0.80
CA SER A 56 -12.42 15.92 1.53
C SER A 56 -13.39 16.62 0.56
N GLY A 57 -14.57 17.01 1.05
CA GLY A 57 -15.60 17.66 0.22
C GLY A 57 -16.39 16.67 -0.66
N VAL A 58 -16.42 15.40 -0.26
CA VAL A 58 -17.21 14.34 -0.88
C VAL A 58 -18.62 14.37 -0.31
N ASN A 59 -19.64 14.30 -1.18
CA ASN A 59 -21.00 14.02 -0.73
C ASN A 59 -21.13 12.52 -0.46
N ILE A 60 -20.97 12.12 0.81
CA ILE A 60 -20.96 10.72 1.24
C ILE A 60 -22.26 10.00 0.88
N GLY A 61 -23.42 10.61 1.12
CA GLY A 61 -24.70 9.97 0.81
C GLY A 61 -24.83 9.58 -0.68
N LYS A 62 -24.44 10.48 -1.59
CA LYS A 62 -24.42 10.17 -3.03
C LYS A 62 -23.38 9.12 -3.39
N PHE A 63 -22.20 9.17 -2.76
CA PHE A 63 -21.14 8.22 -3.03
C PHE A 63 -21.49 6.81 -2.55
N LEU A 64 -21.96 6.66 -1.31
CA LEU A 64 -22.38 5.37 -0.76
C LEU A 64 -23.58 4.80 -1.51
N MET A 65 -24.53 5.63 -1.93
CA MET A 65 -25.64 5.17 -2.79
C MET A 65 -25.12 4.64 -4.14
N TYR A 66 -24.14 5.32 -4.74
CA TYR A 66 -23.51 4.84 -5.98
C TYR A 66 -22.79 3.50 -5.78
N VAL A 67 -22.03 3.35 -4.69
CA VAL A 67 -21.37 2.07 -4.35
C VAL A 67 -22.38 0.97 -4.07
N TYR A 68 -23.47 1.27 -3.35
CA TYR A 68 -24.53 0.31 -3.07
C TYR A 68 -25.24 -0.19 -4.34
N LEU A 69 -25.45 0.70 -5.31
CA LEU A 69 -26.07 0.35 -6.59
C LEU A 69 -25.12 -0.33 -7.57
N ASN A 70 -23.81 -0.25 -7.35
CA ASN A 70 -22.77 -0.85 -8.19
C ASN A 70 -21.75 -1.57 -7.28
N PRO A 71 -22.18 -2.61 -6.53
CA PRO A 71 -21.30 -3.26 -5.57
C PRO A 71 -20.18 -4.00 -6.30
N SER A 72 -18.96 -3.86 -5.79
CA SER A 72 -17.85 -4.73 -6.15
C SER A 72 -17.74 -5.87 -5.14
N SER A 73 -17.27 -7.01 -5.61
CA SER A 73 -17.07 -8.23 -4.87
C SER A 73 -15.58 -8.55 -4.72
N LEU A 74 -15.22 -9.34 -3.71
CA LEU A 74 -13.83 -9.76 -3.47
C LEU A 74 -13.26 -10.56 -4.66
N GLY A 75 -14.11 -11.29 -5.39
CA GLY A 75 -13.72 -11.94 -6.65
C GLY A 75 -13.34 -10.97 -7.77
N ASP A 76 -13.85 -9.73 -7.76
CA ASP A 76 -13.44 -8.70 -8.72
C ASP A 76 -12.02 -8.17 -8.47
N TRP A 77 -11.47 -8.42 -7.27
CA TRP A 77 -10.11 -8.03 -6.92
C TRP A 77 -9.06 -9.08 -7.30
N GLY A 78 -9.31 -10.35 -7.01
CA GLY A 78 -8.31 -11.40 -7.21
C GLY A 78 -8.83 -12.81 -6.95
N GLU A 79 -7.91 -13.77 -7.00
CA GLU A 79 -8.25 -15.18 -6.80
C GLU A 79 -8.65 -15.45 -5.34
N THR A 80 -9.87 -15.95 -5.16
CA THR A 80 -10.38 -16.30 -3.83
C THR A 80 -10.48 -17.81 -3.68
N SER A 81 -10.57 -18.29 -2.44
CA SER A 81 -10.90 -19.69 -2.14
C SER A 81 -12.36 -20.09 -2.48
N GLY A 82 -13.13 -19.20 -3.11
CA GLY A 82 -14.57 -19.33 -3.40
C GLY A 82 -15.49 -19.01 -2.21
N LYS A 83 -14.97 -19.00 -0.98
CA LYS A 83 -15.78 -18.76 0.24
C LYS A 83 -16.18 -17.30 0.43
N GLU A 84 -15.39 -16.39 -0.12
CA GLU A 84 -15.48 -14.94 0.14
C GLU A 84 -15.69 -14.16 -1.16
N GLU A 85 -15.89 -14.86 -2.29
CA GLU A 85 -15.94 -14.29 -3.64
C GLU A 85 -17.00 -13.20 -3.77
N THR A 86 -18.16 -13.38 -3.13
CA THR A 86 -19.30 -12.45 -3.17
C THR A 86 -19.28 -11.39 -2.08
N PHE A 87 -18.26 -11.38 -1.22
CA PHE A 87 -18.19 -10.41 -0.13
C PHE A 87 -17.98 -9.02 -0.68
N PHE A 88 -18.72 -8.06 -0.11
CA PHE A 88 -18.60 -6.66 -0.47
C PHE A 88 -17.17 -6.16 -0.30
N THR A 89 -16.69 -5.43 -1.30
CA THR A 89 -15.42 -4.70 -1.23
C THR A 89 -15.62 -3.25 -1.62
N THR A 90 -14.75 -2.41 -1.08
CA THR A 90 -14.66 -0.98 -1.42
C THR A 90 -13.81 -0.73 -2.66
N TYR A 91 -13.62 -1.76 -3.47
CA TYR A 91 -12.88 -1.70 -4.72
C TYR A 91 -13.52 -0.72 -5.70
N LEU A 92 -12.69 0.06 -6.38
CA LEU A 92 -13.11 1.13 -7.27
C LEU A 92 -12.13 1.26 -8.44
N THR A 93 -12.61 0.95 -9.64
CA THR A 93 -11.82 1.01 -10.89
C THR A 93 -12.50 1.81 -11.99
N GLU A 94 -13.83 1.72 -12.10
CA GLU A 94 -14.65 2.35 -13.15
C GLU A 94 -14.29 3.82 -13.44
N PRO A 95 -14.10 4.71 -12.45
CA PRO A 95 -13.75 6.11 -12.72
C PRO A 95 -12.39 6.27 -13.40
N PHE A 96 -11.42 5.41 -13.06
CA PHE A 96 -10.07 5.44 -13.61
C PHE A 96 -10.04 4.86 -15.02
N GLU A 97 -10.79 3.79 -15.27
CA GLU A 97 -10.94 3.23 -16.62
C GLU A 97 -11.61 4.23 -17.58
N LYS A 98 -12.66 4.94 -17.15
CA LYS A 98 -13.27 6.03 -17.94
C LYS A 98 -12.26 7.14 -18.26
N ALA A 99 -11.41 7.48 -17.30
CA ALA A 99 -10.38 8.50 -17.49
C ALA A 99 -9.26 8.03 -18.44
N LYS A 100 -8.87 6.75 -18.41
CA LYS A 100 -7.95 6.15 -19.39
C LYS A 100 -8.52 6.17 -20.80
N VAL A 101 -9.79 5.77 -20.98
CA VAL A 101 -10.49 5.82 -22.27
C VAL A 101 -10.56 7.24 -22.82
N ALA A 102 -10.77 8.23 -21.95
CA ALA A 102 -10.80 9.65 -22.32
C ALA A 102 -9.41 10.28 -22.56
N GLY A 103 -8.31 9.53 -22.34
CA GLY A 103 -6.94 10.04 -22.48
C GLY A 103 -6.49 10.97 -21.36
N GLU A 104 -7.20 11.01 -20.23
CA GLU A 104 -6.88 11.83 -19.06
C GLU A 104 -5.85 11.17 -18.14
N ILE A 105 -5.75 9.85 -18.23
CA ILE A 105 -4.75 9.01 -17.56
C ILE A 105 -4.06 8.16 -18.65
N PRO A 106 -2.72 8.02 -18.63
CA PRO A 106 -2.03 7.10 -19.52
C PRO A 106 -2.54 5.66 -19.38
N LYS A 107 -2.60 4.91 -20.49
CA LYS A 107 -3.20 3.56 -20.50
C LYS A 107 -2.38 2.53 -19.72
N ASP A 108 -1.07 2.73 -19.64
CA ASP A 108 -0.09 1.89 -18.94
C ASP A 108 -0.01 2.17 -17.43
N VAL A 109 -0.75 3.17 -16.95
CA VAL A 109 -0.75 3.56 -15.54
C VAL A 109 -1.80 2.75 -14.78
N ASP A 110 -1.31 1.99 -13.81
CA ASP A 110 -2.13 1.16 -12.93
C ASP A 110 -2.71 1.97 -11.76
N ILE A 111 -4.04 2.12 -11.76
CA ILE A 111 -4.81 2.84 -10.74
C ILE A 111 -6.11 2.08 -10.50
N GLU A 112 -6.18 1.42 -9.36
CA GLU A 112 -7.31 0.65 -8.86
C GLU A 112 -7.33 0.85 -7.36
N SER A 113 -8.47 1.26 -6.76
CA SER A 113 -8.44 1.74 -5.39
C SER A 113 -9.37 1.01 -4.44
N TYR A 114 -8.90 0.78 -3.21
CA TYR A 114 -9.73 0.53 -2.04
C TYR A 114 -9.88 1.81 -1.25
N TRP A 115 -11.11 2.15 -0.89
CA TRP A 115 -11.36 3.15 0.14
C TRP A 115 -11.73 2.46 1.46
N THR A 116 -11.32 3.01 2.60
CA THR A 116 -11.52 2.30 3.89
C THR A 116 -12.55 2.99 4.77
N ASN A 117 -12.28 4.22 5.17
CA ASN A 117 -13.14 4.95 6.10
C ASN A 117 -13.61 6.28 5.52
N TYR A 118 -14.82 6.67 5.90
CA TYR A 118 -15.39 7.99 5.63
C TYR A 118 -15.83 8.70 6.91
N THR A 119 -16.03 10.01 6.81
CA THR A 119 -16.57 10.83 7.91
C THR A 119 -17.84 11.55 7.46
N ASP A 120 -18.72 11.85 8.40
CA ASP A 120 -19.95 12.64 8.13
C ASP A 120 -19.64 14.05 7.60
N ALA A 121 -18.41 14.54 7.83
CA ALA A 121 -17.91 15.81 7.29
C ALA A 121 -17.57 15.77 5.79
N GLY A 122 -17.76 14.63 5.12
CA GLY A 122 -17.49 14.51 3.69
C GLY A 122 -16.05 14.16 3.36
N GLU A 123 -15.39 13.38 4.22
CA GLU A 123 -14.04 12.88 3.96
C GLU A 123 -14.05 11.39 3.62
N ILE A 124 -13.20 11.00 2.68
CA ILE A 124 -12.71 9.63 2.53
C ILE A 124 -11.24 9.68 2.97
N THR A 125 -10.94 8.99 4.07
CA THR A 125 -9.66 9.17 4.78
C THR A 125 -8.49 8.47 4.12
N SER A 126 -8.76 7.41 3.35
CA SER A 126 -7.74 6.58 2.74
C SER A 126 -8.29 5.90 1.50
N PHE A 127 -7.60 6.15 0.39
CA PHE A 127 -7.61 5.43 -0.87
C PHE A 127 -6.23 4.80 -1.00
N ASN A 128 -6.18 3.47 -1.06
CA ASN A 128 -4.99 2.76 -1.48
C ASN A 128 -5.22 2.31 -2.91
N GLY A 129 -4.53 2.92 -3.88
CA GLY A 129 -4.76 2.58 -5.27
C GLY A 129 -3.86 3.15 -6.35
N ILE A 130 -2.71 3.70 -5.98
CA ILE A 130 -1.65 3.98 -6.95
C ILE A 130 -0.67 2.82 -6.82
N HIS A 131 -0.52 2.00 -7.84
CA HIS A 131 0.40 0.87 -7.84
C HIS A 131 1.57 1.13 -8.80
N MET A 132 2.80 0.95 -8.32
CA MET A 132 4.01 1.15 -9.12
C MET A 132 4.94 -0.05 -8.95
N LYS A 133 5.14 -0.79 -10.03
CA LYS A 133 6.08 -1.92 -10.12
C LYS A 133 7.47 -1.44 -10.51
N ASP A 134 8.45 -2.35 -10.48
CA ASP A 134 9.84 -2.07 -10.84
C ASP A 134 10.49 -0.99 -9.98
N ILE A 135 10.16 -0.98 -8.68
CA ILE A 135 10.72 -0.07 -7.67
C ILE A 135 11.38 -0.91 -6.59
N ASP A 136 12.67 -0.69 -6.39
CA ASP A 136 13.41 -1.24 -5.28
C ASP A 136 13.34 -0.29 -4.07
N PRO A 137 12.65 -0.65 -2.97
CA PRO A 137 12.52 0.22 -1.81
C PRO A 137 13.83 0.41 -1.03
N THR A 138 14.87 -0.38 -1.30
CA THR A 138 16.20 -0.17 -0.69
C THR A 138 17.10 0.74 -1.54
N ASP A 139 16.62 1.22 -2.70
CA ASP A 139 17.31 2.20 -3.53
C ASP A 139 16.61 3.57 -3.43
N VAL A 140 17.35 4.57 -2.95
CA VAL A 140 16.87 5.93 -2.76
C VAL A 140 16.42 6.59 -4.07
N TRP A 141 17.03 6.24 -5.20
CA TRP A 141 16.67 6.83 -6.50
C TRP A 141 15.34 6.28 -7.02
N ASP A 142 15.10 4.99 -6.81
CA ASP A 142 13.82 4.35 -7.09
C ASP A 142 12.72 4.92 -6.22
N LEU A 143 12.95 5.04 -4.90
CA LEU A 143 12.00 5.68 -3.99
C LEU A 143 11.70 7.12 -4.41
N THR A 144 12.72 7.90 -4.77
CA THR A 144 12.54 9.29 -5.23
C THR A 144 11.69 9.36 -6.50
N LYS A 145 11.98 8.51 -7.48
CA LYS A 145 11.20 8.42 -8.72
C LYS A 145 9.75 8.05 -8.44
N ALA A 146 9.52 7.05 -7.60
CA ALA A 146 8.19 6.59 -7.22
C ALA A 146 7.41 7.63 -6.40
N GLU A 147 8.05 8.40 -5.52
CA GLU A 147 7.40 9.50 -4.80
C GLU A 147 6.88 10.58 -5.76
N ILE A 148 7.70 10.98 -6.75
CA ILE A 148 7.31 11.99 -7.75
C ILE A 148 6.16 11.47 -8.62
N GLU A 149 6.33 10.28 -9.19
CA GLU A 149 5.34 9.69 -10.10
C GLU A 149 4.04 9.34 -9.35
N GLY A 150 4.14 8.81 -8.13
CA GLY A 150 3.00 8.48 -7.29
C GLY A 150 2.15 9.71 -6.98
N ARG A 151 2.78 10.85 -6.64
CA ARG A 151 2.06 12.11 -6.41
C ARG A 151 1.36 12.62 -7.66
N LYS A 152 2.00 12.49 -8.83
CA LYS A 152 1.38 12.81 -10.13
C LYS A 152 0.16 11.93 -10.40
N ARG A 153 0.25 10.61 -10.16
CA ARG A 153 -0.86 9.66 -10.32
C ARG A 153 -2.01 9.93 -9.36
N VAL A 154 -1.74 10.33 -8.11
CA VAL A 154 -2.79 10.79 -7.19
C VAL A 154 -3.56 11.99 -7.76
N LEU A 155 -2.87 12.97 -8.36
CA LEU A 155 -3.54 14.12 -8.96
C LEU A 155 -4.44 13.72 -10.14
N TRP A 156 -4.03 12.73 -10.94
CA TRP A 156 -4.88 12.14 -11.98
C TRP A 156 -6.10 11.43 -11.39
N ALA A 157 -5.88 10.57 -10.39
CA ALA A 157 -6.95 9.85 -9.70
C ALA A 157 -8.00 10.81 -9.12
N VAL A 158 -7.59 11.88 -8.43
CA VAL A 158 -8.50 12.89 -7.89
C VAL A 158 -9.30 13.59 -8.99
N LYS A 159 -8.68 13.90 -10.14
CA LYS A 159 -9.39 14.50 -11.28
C LYS A 159 -10.43 13.54 -11.87
N ALA A 160 -10.05 12.28 -12.06
CA ALA A 160 -10.95 11.23 -12.55
C ALA A 160 -12.15 11.05 -11.61
N LEU A 161 -11.92 10.89 -10.30
CA LEU A 161 -12.99 10.78 -9.30
C LEU A 161 -13.94 11.97 -9.37
N LYS A 162 -13.43 13.20 -9.42
CA LYS A 162 -14.26 14.41 -9.52
C LYS A 162 -15.18 14.44 -10.75
N LYS A 163 -14.75 13.84 -11.86
CA LYS A 163 -15.46 13.85 -13.13
C LYS A 163 -16.42 12.67 -13.27
N TYR A 164 -16.00 11.49 -12.85
CA TYR A 164 -16.69 10.24 -13.15
C TYR A 164 -17.38 9.59 -11.95
N THR A 165 -17.14 10.05 -10.71
CA THR A 165 -17.71 9.45 -9.51
C THR A 165 -18.79 10.33 -8.87
N PRO A 166 -20.03 9.83 -8.72
CA PRO A 166 -21.06 10.52 -7.95
C PRO A 166 -20.59 10.89 -6.54
N GLY A 167 -20.88 12.12 -6.13
CA GLY A 167 -20.46 12.67 -4.83
C GLY A 167 -19.11 13.39 -4.83
N PHE A 168 -18.25 13.19 -5.85
CA PHE A 168 -16.89 13.76 -5.88
C PHE A 168 -16.78 15.13 -6.55
N LYS A 169 -17.86 15.73 -7.08
CA LYS A 169 -17.80 17.02 -7.80
C LYS A 169 -17.06 18.14 -7.02
N LYS A 170 -17.24 18.19 -5.69
CA LYS A 170 -16.57 19.15 -4.79
C LYS A 170 -15.36 18.57 -4.05
N ALA A 171 -14.97 17.32 -4.35
CA ALA A 171 -13.86 16.65 -3.68
C ALA A 171 -12.53 17.35 -3.96
N ARG A 172 -11.65 17.37 -2.96
CA ARG A 172 -10.30 17.92 -2.99
C ARG A 172 -9.36 16.92 -2.33
N LEU A 173 -8.12 16.89 -2.79
CA LEU A 173 -7.07 16.13 -2.14
C LEU A 173 -6.85 16.70 -0.72
N ARG A 174 -6.91 15.83 0.29
CA ARG A 174 -6.79 16.21 1.70
C ARG A 174 -5.47 15.76 2.33
N THR A 175 -5.04 14.55 1.99
CA THR A 175 -3.83 13.91 2.49
C THR A 175 -3.18 13.10 1.38
N ILE A 176 -1.85 13.02 1.41
CA ILE A 176 -1.07 11.99 0.73
C ILE A 176 -0.20 11.36 1.80
N GLY A 177 0.06 10.05 1.70
CA GLY A 177 1.03 9.35 2.52
C GLY A 177 2.34 10.13 2.64
N ALA A 178 2.88 10.15 3.86
CA ALA A 178 4.16 10.79 4.15
C ALA A 178 5.31 10.07 3.42
N SER A 179 5.14 8.78 3.15
CA SER A 179 6.04 7.93 2.37
C SER A 179 5.24 6.97 1.49
N LEU A 180 5.92 6.37 0.52
CA LEU A 180 5.45 5.18 -0.20
C LEU A 180 5.11 4.04 0.76
N GLY A 181 4.06 3.29 0.43
CA GLY A 181 3.75 1.99 1.02
C GLY A 181 4.56 0.90 0.35
N THR A 182 5.69 0.54 0.96
CA THR A 182 6.50 -0.61 0.54
C THR A 182 5.83 -1.91 1.02
N ARG A 183 5.74 -2.90 0.12
CA ARG A 183 5.12 -4.21 0.42
C ARG A 183 6.13 -5.34 0.54
N GLU A 184 7.27 -5.21 -0.12
CA GLU A 184 8.32 -6.23 -0.11
C GLU A 184 9.71 -5.59 -0.21
N SER A 185 10.65 -6.07 0.59
CA SER A 185 12.08 -5.73 0.48
C SER A 185 12.95 -6.91 0.94
N ARG A 186 13.85 -6.72 1.92
CA ARG A 186 14.71 -7.79 2.45
C ARG A 186 13.92 -8.63 3.45
N LYS A 187 13.97 -9.95 3.27
CA LYS A 187 13.38 -10.95 4.17
C LYS A 187 14.52 -11.63 4.92
N ILE A 188 14.58 -11.44 6.24
CA ILE A 188 15.60 -12.09 7.08
C ILE A 188 15.40 -13.61 7.02
N ASN A 189 16.49 -14.36 6.91
CA ASN A 189 16.43 -15.81 6.97
C ASN A 189 16.20 -16.22 8.43
N GLY A 190 14.96 -16.59 8.75
CA GLY A 190 14.60 -17.12 10.06
C GLY A 190 15.10 -18.54 10.28
N THR A 191 14.94 -19.05 11.51
CA THR A 191 15.15 -20.48 11.82
C THR A 191 14.16 -21.38 11.09
N TYR A 192 12.99 -20.83 10.75
CA TYR A 192 11.95 -21.47 9.96
C TYR A 192 11.33 -20.42 9.03
N GLU A 193 11.10 -20.81 7.78
CA GLU A 193 10.40 -19.97 6.80
C GLU A 193 9.00 -20.54 6.58
N ILE A 194 7.98 -19.73 6.85
CA ILE A 194 6.59 -20.10 6.63
C ILE A 194 6.37 -20.34 5.12
N THR A 195 5.81 -21.50 4.79
CA THR A 195 5.54 -21.90 3.42
C THR A 195 4.11 -21.57 3.01
N GLU A 196 3.84 -21.59 1.71
CA GLU A 196 2.49 -21.51 1.17
C GLU A 196 1.57 -22.61 1.74
N HIS A 197 2.10 -23.82 1.94
CA HIS A 197 1.37 -24.91 2.56
C HIS A 197 0.94 -24.57 4.00
N ASP A 198 1.83 -23.97 4.78
CA ASP A 198 1.53 -23.57 6.16
C ASP A 198 0.44 -22.51 6.21
N ILE A 199 0.49 -21.51 5.31
CA ILE A 199 -0.54 -20.49 5.19
C ILE A 199 -1.88 -21.10 4.78
N LYS A 200 -1.91 -21.93 3.73
CA LYS A 200 -3.14 -22.55 3.21
C LYS A 200 -3.80 -23.48 4.23
N ASN A 201 -3.02 -24.15 5.07
CA ASN A 201 -3.51 -25.10 6.07
C ASN A 201 -3.61 -24.50 7.48
N GLN A 202 -3.38 -23.19 7.63
CA GLN A 202 -3.42 -22.49 8.92
C GLN A 202 -2.56 -23.18 9.99
N ALA A 203 -1.32 -23.52 9.63
CA ALA A 203 -0.39 -24.23 10.51
C ALA A 203 -0.31 -23.58 11.91
N ARG A 204 -0.19 -24.42 12.93
CA ARG A 204 -0.11 -24.01 14.33
C ARG A 204 1.26 -24.37 14.88
N PHE A 205 1.89 -23.43 15.58
CA PHE A 205 3.17 -23.60 16.27
C PHE A 205 2.95 -23.46 17.79
N GLU A 206 3.85 -24.02 18.60
CA GLU A 206 3.72 -24.02 20.07
C GLU A 206 3.67 -22.58 20.65
N ASP A 207 4.40 -21.66 20.03
CA ASP A 207 4.54 -20.25 20.41
C ASP A 207 3.56 -19.33 19.64
N LEU A 208 2.57 -19.89 18.95
CA LEU A 208 1.64 -19.14 18.14
C LEU A 208 0.70 -18.27 19.00
N LEU A 209 0.78 -16.95 18.82
CA LEU A 209 -0.10 -16.01 19.52
C LEU A 209 -1.43 -15.75 18.81
N SER A 210 -1.44 -15.75 17.48
CA SER A 210 -2.64 -15.51 16.67
C SER A 210 -2.46 -16.02 15.24
N VAL A 211 -3.56 -16.33 14.57
CA VAL A 211 -3.58 -16.72 13.15
C VAL A 211 -4.34 -15.66 12.36
N ILE A 212 -3.65 -15.08 11.38
CA ILE A 212 -4.24 -14.16 10.42
C ILE A 212 -4.21 -14.86 9.07
N THR A 213 -5.36 -15.31 8.60
CA THR A 213 -5.52 -15.91 7.28
C THR A 213 -5.71 -14.77 6.26
N PRO A 214 -4.93 -14.71 5.17
CA PRO A 214 -5.16 -13.72 4.12
C PRO A 214 -6.50 -13.99 3.42
N LEU A 215 -7.23 -12.90 3.11
CA LEU A 215 -8.54 -12.93 2.44
C LEU A 215 -8.47 -13.33 0.96
N ILE A 216 -7.26 -13.32 0.38
CA ILE A 216 -6.98 -13.64 -1.03
C ILE A 216 -5.71 -14.51 -1.07
N ILE A 217 -5.70 -15.48 -1.98
CA ILE A 217 -4.62 -16.47 -2.16
C ILE A 217 -3.77 -16.06 -3.37
#